data_AF-A0A4Q8QKJ2-F1
#
_entry.id   AF-A0A4Q8QKJ2-F1
#
_cell.length_a   1.000
_cell.length_b   1.000
_cell.length_c   1.000
_cell.angle_alpha   90.00
_cell.angle_beta   90.00
_cell.angle_gamma   90.00
#
_symmetry.space_group_name_H-M   'P 1'
#
loop_
_entity.id
_entity.type
_entity.pdbx_description
1 polymer ?
#
loop_
_entity_poly.entity_id
_entity_poly.type
_entity_poly.pdbx_seq_one_letter_code
_entity_poly.pdbx_strand_id
1 'polypeptide(L)' 'MIAPGADLKIYIATRPIDFRCGHDGLAAKVQQMLRLDPFSG' A
#
# COMPACT_ATOMS: atom_id res chain seq x y z
N MET A 1 0.34 24.42 0.02
CA MET A 1 1.00 23.16 -0.40
C MET A 1 0.96 22.23 0.79
N ILE A 2 0.23 21.11 0.71
CA ILE A 2 0.23 20.11 1.79
C ILE A 2 1.44 19.20 1.51
N ALA A 3 2.42 19.24 2.41
CA ALA A 3 3.56 18.33 2.36
C ALA A 3 3.27 17.13 3.29
N PRO A 4 3.68 15.91 2.92
CA PRO A 4 3.56 14.77 3.82
C PRO A 4 4.36 15.02 5.11
N GLY A 5 3.80 14.61 6.25
CA GLY A 5 4.46 14.72 7.55
C GLY A 5 5.76 13.90 7.58
N ALA A 6 6.69 14.29 8.46
CA ALA A 6 8.03 13.70 8.54
C ALA A 6 8.05 12.17 8.80
N ASP A 7 6.96 11.59 9.32
CA ASP A 7 6.84 10.15 9.61
C ASP A 7 6.04 9.36 8.55
N LEU A 8 5.70 9.97 7.40
CA LEU A 8 4.96 9.24 6.37
C LEU A 8 5.81 8.13 5.74
N LYS A 9 5.33 6.90 5.85
CA LYS A 9 5.94 5.72 5.22
C LYS A 9 5.32 5.47 3.85
N ILE A 10 6.13 5.51 2.80
CA ILE A 10 5.71 5.24 1.42
C ILE A 10 6.31 3.89 0.99
N TYR A 11 5.46 2.98 0.53
CA TYR A 11 5.87 1.66 0.03
C TYR A 11 5.64 1.59 -1.48
N ILE A 12 6.64 1.06 -2.22
CA ILE A 12 6.61 0.97 -3.68
C ILE A 12 6.82 -0.50 -4.07
N ALA A 13 5.93 -1.02 -4.91
CA ALA A 13 6.12 -2.33 -5.52
C ALA A 13 7.26 -2.27 -6.56
N THR A 14 8.30 -3.08 -6.38
CA THR A 14 9.45 -3.16 -7.31
C THR A 14 9.26 -4.18 -8.43
N ARG A 15 8.10 -4.82 -8.48
CA ARG A 15 7.71 -5.82 -9.47
C ARG A 15 6.23 -5.59 -9.84
N PRO A 16 5.79 -5.98 -11.06
CA PRO A 16 4.39 -5.88 -11.43
C PRO A 16 3.48 -6.61 -10.44
N ILE A 17 2.34 -5.99 -10.11
CA ILE A 17 1.27 -6.59 -9.29
C ILE A 17 0.03 -6.76 -10.15
N ASP A 18 -0.60 -7.92 -10.03
CA ASP A 18 -1.91 -8.17 -10.63
C ASP A 18 -2.98 -7.32 -9.92
N PHE A 19 -3.54 -6.37 -10.67
CA PHE A 19 -4.56 -5.41 -10.25
C PHE A 19 -5.98 -5.79 -10.69
N ARG A 20 -6.20 -6.98 -11.28
CA ARG A 20 -7.51 -7.39 -11.79
C ARG A 20 -8.63 -7.41 -10.75
N CYS A 21 -8.28 -7.54 -9.47
CA CYS A 21 -9.21 -7.48 -8.34
C CYS A 21 -9.41 -6.05 -7.77
N GLY A 22 -8.93 -5.01 -8.46
CA GLY A 22 -9.07 -3.62 -8.04
C GLY A 22 -8.31 -3.28 -6.75
N HIS A 23 -8.70 -2.16 -6.12
CA HIS A 23 -8.04 -1.63 -4.93
C HIS A 23 -8.14 -2.57 -3.73
N ASP A 24 -9.28 -3.21 -3.51
CA ASP A 24 -9.47 -4.13 -2.38
C ASP A 24 -8.57 -5.37 -2.51
N GLY A 25 -8.48 -5.92 -3.73
CA GLY A 25 -7.58 -7.03 -4.01
C GLY A 25 -6.10 -6.66 -3.85
N LEU A 26 -5.72 -5.43 -4.19
CA LEU A 26 -4.38 -4.92 -3.92
C LEU A 26 -4.13 -4.80 -2.41
N ALA A 27 -5.05 -4.18 -1.67
CA ALA A 27 -4.93 -3.98 -0.22
C ALA A 27 -4.76 -5.32 0.50
N ALA A 28 -5.53 -6.34 0.12
CA ALA A 28 -5.38 -7.69 0.66
C ALA A 28 -3.99 -8.28 0.38
N LYS A 29 -3.45 -8.14 -0.84
CA LYS A 29 -2.10 -8.59 -1.18
C LYS A 29 -1.03 -7.85 -0.37
N VAL A 30 -1.14 -6.52 -0.26
CA VAL A 30 -0.21 -5.69 0.52
C VAL A 30 -0.22 -6.08 1.99
N GLN A 31 -1.41 -6.26 2.58
CA GLN A 31 -1.58 -6.72 3.96
C GLN A 31 -0.90 -8.08 4.19
N GLN A 32 -1.06 -9.04 3.27
CA GLN A 32 -0.39 -10.33 3.38
C GLN A 32 1.13 -10.25 3.23
N MET A 33 1.64 -9.45 2.29
CA MET A 33 3.08 -9.33 2.01
C MET A 33 3.83 -8.58 3.10
N LEU A 34 3.28 -7.45 3.54
CA LEU A 34 3.94 -6.56 4.50
C LEU A 34 3.59 -6.87 5.96
N ARG A 35 2.50 -7.62 6.20
CA ARG A 35 1.92 -7.85 7.54
C ARG A 35 1.60 -6.54 8.27
N LEU A 36 1.12 -5.55 7.51
CA LEU A 36 0.70 -4.24 7.99
C LEU A 36 -0.76 -4.00 7.61
N ASP A 37 -1.45 -3.13 8.34
CA ASP A 37 -2.77 -2.65 7.95
C ASP A 37 -2.63 -1.54 6.88
N PRO A 38 -3.09 -1.75 5.64
CA PRO A 38 -3.00 -0.74 4.59
C PRO A 38 -3.94 0.46 4.80
N PHE A 39 -4.88 0.39 5.76
CA PHE A 39 -5.87 1.44 6.04
C PHE A 39 -5.57 2.27 7.29
N SER A 40 -4.48 2.01 7.99
CA SER A 40 -4.14 2.65 9.27
C SER A 40 -3.50 4.05 9.12
N GLY A 41 -3.80 4.76 8.03
CA GLY A 41 -3.25 6.08 7.72
C GLY A 41 -3.90 7.22 8.48
#